data_AF-A0A2V5P173-F1
#
_entry.id   AF-A0A2V5P173-F1
#
_cell.length_a   1.000
_cell.length_b   1.000
_cell.length_c   1.000
_cell.angle_alpha   90.00
_cell.angle_beta   90.00
_cell.angle_gamma   90.00
#
_symmetry.space_group_name_H-M   'P 1'
#
loop_
_entity.id
_entity.type
_entity.pdbx_description
1 polymer ?
#
loop_
_entity_poly.entity_id
_entity_poly.type
_entity_poly.pdbx_seq_one_letter_code
_entity_poly.pdbx_strand_id
1 'polypeptide(L)' 'MILALIKPQFELQRADVGKGGIVRNHDLHRKAQDKIVGFVTDLGHVVTGIVPSAIKGVDGNQEFFACIRKRLA' A
#
# COMPACT_ATOMS: atom_id res chain seq x y z
N MET A 1 1.86 -1.96 17.66
CA MET A 1 2.04 -1.07 16.50
C MET A 1 2.62 -1.91 15.38
N ILE A 2 2.14 -1.75 14.16
CA ILE A 2 2.60 -2.52 12.99
C ILE A 2 3.08 -1.52 11.94
N LEU A 3 4.24 -1.77 11.36
CA LEU A 3 4.71 -1.07 10.17
C LEU A 3 4.60 -2.03 8.98
N ALA A 4 3.65 -1.79 8.10
CA ALA A 4 3.38 -2.63 6.94
C ALA A 4 3.96 -2.00 5.67
N LEU A 5 4.48 -2.83 4.77
CA LEU A 5 4.96 -2.40 3.46
C LEU A 5 3.89 -2.73 2.41
N ILE A 6 3.27 -1.71 1.86
CA ILE A 6 2.30 -1.79 0.77
C ILE A 6 3.06 -1.87 -0.55
N LYS A 7 2.80 -2.94 -1.30
CA LYS A 7 3.38 -3.20 -2.62
C LYS A 7 2.28 -3.16 -3.68
N PRO A 8 2.05 -2.03 -4.36
CA PRO A 8 0.91 -1.85 -5.26
C PRO A 8 0.74 -2.96 -6.31
N GLN A 9 1.85 -3.51 -6.81
CA GLN A 9 1.86 -4.59 -7.81
C GLN A 9 1.22 -5.91 -7.33
N PHE A 10 1.09 -6.12 -6.02
CA PHE A 10 0.42 -7.29 -5.44
C PHE A 10 -0.98 -6.96 -4.93
N GLU A 11 -1.29 -5.67 -4.74
CA GLU A 11 -2.58 -5.24 -4.19
C GLU A 11 -3.63 -4.95 -5.27
N LEU A 12 -3.20 -4.72 -6.50
CA LEU A 12 -4.03 -4.38 -7.64
C LEU A 12 -4.40 -5.60 -8.49
N GLN A 13 -5.37 -5.41 -9.39
CA GLN A 13 -5.73 -6.44 -10.36
C GLN A 13 -4.69 -6.50 -11.49
N ARG A 14 -4.59 -7.66 -12.17
CA ARG A 14 -3.65 -7.83 -13.29
C ARG A 14 -3.79 -6.77 -14.39
N ALA A 15 -5.00 -6.29 -14.65
CA ALA A 15 -5.25 -5.24 -15.65
C ALA A 15 -4.68 -3.87 -15.26
N ASP A 16 -4.51 -3.61 -13.96
CA ASP A 16 -3.94 -2.37 -13.43
C ASP A 16 -2.39 -2.42 -13.40
N VAL A 17 -1.78 -3.59 -13.63
CA VAL A 17 -0.33 -3.76 -13.57
C VAL A 17 0.27 -3.70 -14.97
N GLY A 18 1.13 -2.70 -15.21
CA GLY A 18 1.76 -2.49 -16.50
C GLY A 18 2.78 -3.56 -16.88
N LYS A 19 3.31 -3.47 -18.10
CA LYS A 19 4.36 -4.37 -18.61
C LYS A 19 5.54 -4.44 -17.63
N GLY A 20 5.97 -5.67 -17.33
CA GLY A 20 7.07 -5.94 -16.38
C GLY A 20 6.65 -5.94 -14.91
N GLY A 21 5.34 -5.93 -14.60
CA GLY A 21 4.88 -5.95 -13.21
C GLY A 21 4.95 -4.58 -12.53
N ILE A 22 5.09 -3.50 -13.29
CA ILE A 22 5.36 -2.15 -12.76
C ILE A 22 4.09 -1.31 -12.73
N VAL A 23 3.76 -0.76 -11.57
CA VAL A 23 2.68 0.19 -11.36
C VAL A 23 3.26 1.61 -11.40
N ARG A 24 2.99 2.34 -12.48
CA ARG A 24 3.50 3.71 -12.68
C ARG A 24 2.50 4.81 -12.33
N ASN A 25 1.20 4.51 -12.44
CA ASN A 25 0.15 5.50 -12.22
C ASN A 25 -0.04 5.78 -10.73
N HIS A 26 0.04 7.06 -10.34
CA HIS A 26 -0.18 7.51 -8.96
C HIS A 26 -1.60 7.20 -8.46
N ASP A 27 -2.61 7.20 -9.33
CA ASP A 27 -3.99 6.85 -8.95
C ASP A 27 -4.09 5.37 -8.56
N LEU A 28 -3.29 4.51 -9.21
CA LEU A 28 -3.22 3.09 -8.86
C LEU A 28 -2.44 2.87 -7.56
N HIS A 29 -1.43 3.68 -7.27
CA HIS A 29 -0.79 3.67 -5.94
C HIS A 29 -1.78 4.04 -4.86
N ARG A 30 -2.57 5.10 -5.07
CA ARG A 30 -3.63 5.52 -4.14
C ARG A 30 -4.67 4.42 -3.96
N LYS A 31 -5.14 3.80 -5.04
CA LYS A 31 -6.07 2.66 -4.99
C LYS A 31 -5.53 1.50 -4.14
N ALA A 32 -4.26 1.17 -4.26
CA ALA A 32 -3.62 0.15 -3.43
C ALA A 32 -3.54 0.57 -1.95
N GLN A 33 -3.21 1.83 -1.67
CA GLN A 33 -3.19 2.37 -0.30
C GLN A 33 -4.59 2.34 0.33
N ASP A 34 -5.60 2.83 -0.39
CA ASP A 34 -6.99 2.89 0.08
C ASP A 34 -7.55 1.49 0.36
N LYS A 35 -7.22 0.50 -0.46
CA LYS A 35 -7.56 -0.91 -0.20
C LYS A 35 -7.01 -1.39 1.15
N ILE A 36 -5.74 -1.11 1.44
CA ILE A 36 -5.12 -1.51 2.71
C ILE A 36 -5.70 -0.71 3.89
N VAL A 37 -5.95 0.59 3.73
CA VAL A 37 -6.59 1.41 4.75
C VAL A 37 -7.98 0.89 5.09
N GLY A 38 -8.80 0.56 4.09
CA GLY A 38 -10.13 -0.04 4.27
C GLY A 38 -10.04 -1.36 5.04
N PHE A 39 -9.19 -2.29 4.58
CA PHE A 39 -8.98 -3.57 5.26
C PHE A 39 -8.57 -3.41 6.74
N VAL A 40 -7.63 -2.51 7.03
CA VAL A 40 -7.19 -2.24 8.41
C VAL A 40 -8.31 -1.62 9.25
N THR A 41 -9.11 -0.74 8.67
CA THR A 41 -10.24 -0.09 9.34
C THR A 41 -11.33 -1.10 9.68
N ASP A 42 -11.63 -2.02 8.77
CA ASP A 42 -12.62 -3.09 8.96
C ASP A 42 -12.21 -4.06 10.08
N LEU A 43 -10.90 -4.22 10.32
CA LEU A 43 -10.35 -4.98 11.45
C LEU A 43 -10.36 -4.21 12.78
N GLY A 44 -10.92 -3.00 12.83
CA GLY A 44 -10.95 -2.16 14.04
C GLY A 44 -9.58 -1.58 14.40
N HIS A 45 -8.71 -1.37 13.41
CA HIS A 45 -7.43 -0.70 13.58
C HIS A 45 -7.43 0.65 12.88
N VAL A 46 -6.39 1.45 13.11
CA VAL A 46 -6.23 2.76 12.47
C VAL A 46 -4.89 2.86 11.78
N VAL A 47 -4.89 3.40 10.55
CA VAL A 47 -3.66 3.80 9.86
C VAL A 47 -3.33 5.23 10.28
N THR A 48 -2.19 5.43 10.95
CA THR A 48 -1.78 6.75 11.44
C THR A 48 -0.98 7.55 10.42
N GLY A 49 -0.50 6.91 9.36
CA GLY A 49 0.22 7.58 8.28
C GLY A 49 0.72 6.59 7.24
N ILE A 50 0.87 7.08 6.01
CA ILE A 50 1.46 6.37 4.89
C ILE A 50 2.54 7.25 4.27
N VAL A 51 3.71 6.68 4.01
CA VAL A 51 4.83 7.39 3.38
C VAL A 51 5.44 6.53 2.27
N PRO A 52 5.93 7.12 1.17
CA PRO A 52 6.67 6.38 0.16
C PRO A 52 7.95 5.79 0.77
N SER A 53 8.27 4.56 0.42
CA SER A 53 9.59 3.97 0.69
C SER A 53 10.66 4.77 -0.03
N ALA A 54 11.78 5.03 0.66
CA ALA A 54 12.93 5.72 0.09
C ALA A 54 13.60 4.91 -1.03
N ILE A 55 13.45 3.59 -0.99
CA ILE A 55 13.91 2.67 -2.04
C ILE A 55 12.71 2.11 -2.81
N LYS A 56 12.90 1.94 -4.11
CA LYS A 56 11.96 1.19 -4.95
C LYS A 56 12.20 -0.31 -4.78
N GLY A 57 11.17 -1.12 -5.03
CA GLY A 57 11.30 -2.57 -5.11
C GLY A 57 12.25 -2.99 -6.24
N VAL A 58 12.68 -4.25 -6.24
CA VAL A 58 13.68 -4.80 -7.19
C VAL A 58 13.28 -4.52 -8.65
N ASP A 59 11.99 -4.62 -8.97
CA ASP A 59 11.46 -4.37 -10.33
C ASP A 59 11.15 -2.89 -10.61
N GLY A 60 11.52 -1.98 -9.72
CA GLY A 60 11.32 -0.54 -9.87
C GLY A 60 9.96 -0.01 -9.41
N ASN A 61 9.15 -0.83 -8.74
CA ASN A 61 7.88 -0.40 -8.16
C ASN A 61 8.10 0.58 -7.00
N GLN A 62 7.33 1.67 -6.97
CA GLN A 62 7.24 2.51 -5.78
C GLN A 62 6.43 1.78 -4.71
N GLU A 63 7.03 1.54 -3.56
CA GLU A 63 6.39 0.90 -2.40
C GLU A 63 6.12 1.95 -1.31
N PHE A 64 5.24 1.63 -0.35
CA PHE A 64 4.80 2.57 0.68
C PHE A 64 4.76 1.91 2.06
N PHE A 65 5.21 2.62 3.09
CA PHE A 65 5.06 2.18 4.47
C PHE A 65 3.77 2.74 5.07
N ALA A 66 2.97 1.87 5.69
CA ALA A 66 1.80 2.23 6.47
C ALA A 66 2.04 1.93 7.94
N CYS A 67 1.86 2.93 8.80
CA CYS A 67 1.91 2.75 10.25
C CYS A 67 0.49 2.47 10.76
N ILE A 68 0.31 1.30 11.37
CA ILE A 68 -0.97 0.80 11.85
C ILE A 68 -0.93 0.70 13.37
N ARG A 69 -1.95 1.23 14.02
CA ARG A 69 -2.17 1.13 15.46
C ARG A 69 -3.46 0.40 15.75
N LYS A 70 -3.44 -0.44 16.78
CA LYS A 70 -4.65 -1.02 17.33
C LYS A 70 -5.45 0.12 17.94
N ARG A 71 -6.73 0.24 17.59
CA ARG A 71 -7.64 1.11 18.31
C ARG A 71 -7.84 0.49 19.69
N LEU A 72 -7.37 1.16 20.73
CA LEU A 72 -7.77 0.79 22.08
C LEU A 72 -9.24 1.20 22.19
N ALA A 73 -10.09 0.23 22.49
CA ALA A 73 -11.50 0.47 22.76
C ALA A 73 -11.66 1.37 23.98
#